data_AF-A0A401RVL7-F1
#
_entry.id   AF-A0A401RVL7-F1
#
_cell.length_a   1.000
_cell.length_b   1.000
_cell.length_c   1.000
_cell.angle_alpha   90.00
_cell.angle_beta   90.00
_cell.angle_gamma   90.00
#
_symmetry.space_group_name_H-M   'P 1'
#
loop_
_entity.id
_entity.type
_entity.pdbx_description
1 polymer ?
#
loop_
_entity_poly.entity_id
_entity_poly.type
_entity_poly.pdbx_seq_one_letter_code
_entity_poly.pdbx_strand_id
1 'polypeptide(L)' 'MVPLSRSLLSLTGRSIRQIATRQAHHKTGPNFHDKYGNAVLLGGLTFCIVVWSYVSTQTGITWNLSPIGKITPQKWRED' A
#
# COMPACT_ATOMS: atom_id res chain seq x y z
N MET A 1 -53.76 -5.61 22.44
CA MET A 1 -52.77 -4.74 21.78
C MET A 1 -51.44 -5.50 21.64
N VAL A 2 -51.29 -6.31 20.59
CA VAL A 2 -50.09 -7.11 20.28
C VAL A 2 -49.56 -6.93 18.83
N PRO A 3 -50.17 -6.15 17.90
CA PRO A 3 -49.71 -6.17 16.50
C PRO A 3 -48.41 -5.37 16.28
N LEU A 4 -48.17 -4.30 17.05
CA LEU A 4 -47.02 -3.42 16.85
C LEU A 4 -45.69 -4.11 17.19
N SER A 5 -45.62 -4.85 18.30
CA SER A 5 -44.39 -5.56 18.71
C SER A 5 -44.01 -6.67 17.73
N ARG A 6 -44.99 -7.41 17.19
CA ARG A 6 -44.76 -8.43 16.16
C ARG A 6 -44.27 -7.82 14.84
N SER A 7 -44.84 -6.67 14.44
CA SER A 7 -44.42 -5.97 13.23
C SER A 7 -42.98 -5.45 13.33
N LEU A 8 -42.63 -4.81 14.45
CA LEU A 8 -41.27 -4.36 14.74
C LEU A 8 -40.26 -5.52 14.75
N LEU A 9 -40.58 -6.64 15.41
CA LEU A 9 -39.73 -7.84 15.42
C LEU A 9 -39.51 -8.40 14.01
N SER A 10 -40.54 -8.40 13.16
CA SER A 10 -40.42 -8.87 11.78
C SER A 10 -39.57 -7.95 10.90
N LEU A 11 -39.65 -6.63 11.11
CA LEU A 11 -38.84 -5.62 10.44
C LEU A 11 -37.36 -5.74 10.83
N THR A 12 -37.09 -5.89 12.13
CA THR A 12 -35.73 -6.12 12.65
C THR A 12 -35.16 -7.45 12.14
N GLY A 13 -35.96 -8.52 12.12
CA GLY A 13 -35.53 -9.80 11.55
C GLY A 13 -35.21 -9.71 10.04
N ARG A 14 -36.01 -8.97 9.27
CA ARG A 14 -35.75 -8.72 7.84
C ARG A 14 -34.50 -7.87 7.62
N SER A 15 -34.28 -6.82 8.41
CA SER A 15 -33.10 -5.97 8.26
C SER A 15 -31.81 -6.74 8.59
N ILE A 16 -31.81 -7.54 9.65
CA ILE A 16 -30.67 -8.42 10.00
C ILE A 16 -30.40 -9.41 8.86
N ARG A 17 -31.43 -10.04 8.31
CA ARG A 17 -31.28 -10.99 7.19
C ARG A 17 -30.77 -10.31 5.91
N GLN A 18 -31.18 -9.09 5.65
CA GLN A 18 -30.73 -8.29 4.50
C GLN A 18 -29.27 -7.84 4.67
N ILE A 19 -28.84 -7.48 5.88
CA ILE A 19 -27.43 -7.17 6.19
C ILE A 19 -26.56 -8.41 6.08
N ALA A 20 -27.00 -9.54 6.64
CA ALA A 20 -26.28 -10.81 6.59
C ALA A 20 -26.13 -11.33 5.14
N THR A 21 -27.18 -11.23 4.31
CA THR A 21 -27.11 -11.60 2.89
C THR A 21 -26.19 -10.67 2.11
N ARG A 22 -26.24 -9.35 2.34
CA ARG A 22 -25.29 -8.40 1.73
C ARG A 22 -23.84 -8.69 2.13
N GLN A 23 -23.58 -9.00 3.40
CA GLN A 23 -22.24 -9.39 3.84
C GLN A 23 -21.80 -10.73 3.25
N ALA A 24 -22.70 -11.72 3.18
CA ALA A 24 -22.41 -13.01 2.54
C ALA A 24 -22.09 -12.85 1.06
N HIS A 25 -22.83 -11.98 0.34
CA HIS A 25 -22.56 -11.60 -1.05
C HIS A 25 -21.24 -10.82 -1.21
N HIS A 26 -20.89 -9.96 -0.24
CA HIS A 26 -19.60 -9.25 -0.24
C HIS A 26 -18.41 -10.16 0.11
N LYS A 27 -18.64 -11.30 0.77
CA LYS A 27 -17.63 -12.26 1.21
C LYS A 27 -17.60 -13.55 0.38
N THR A 28 -18.22 -13.61 -0.79
CA THR A 28 -18.35 -14.88 -1.56
C THR A 28 -17.07 -15.33 -2.29
N GLY A 29 -15.89 -14.92 -1.86
CA GLY A 29 -14.62 -15.42 -2.39
C GLY A 29 -13.43 -14.51 -2.07
N PRO A 30 -12.20 -14.96 -2.39
CA PRO A 30 -11.01 -14.16 -2.21
C PRO A 30 -11.10 -12.87 -3.03
N ASN A 31 -10.93 -11.73 -2.36
CA ASN A 31 -10.89 -10.43 -3.01
C ASN A 31 -9.51 -10.20 -3.67
N PHE A 32 -9.31 -9.02 -4.26
CA PHE A 32 -8.07 -8.69 -4.95
C PHE A 32 -6.83 -8.81 -4.05
N HIS A 33 -6.91 -8.33 -2.81
CA HIS A 33 -5.79 -8.36 -1.87
C HIS A 33 -5.46 -9.78 -1.42
N ASP A 34 -6.48 -10.65 -1.30
CA ASP A 34 -6.28 -12.06 -0.99
C ASP A 34 -5.54 -12.79 -2.14
N LYS A 35 -5.82 -12.43 -3.40
CA LYS A 35 -5.22 -13.08 -4.58
C LYS A 35 -3.87 -12.51 -4.97
N TYR A 36 -3.69 -11.19 -4.88
CA TYR A 36 -2.57 -10.49 -5.49
C TYR A 36 -1.82 -9.59 -4.52
N GLY A 37 -2.31 -9.36 -3.30
CA GLY A 37 -1.74 -8.40 -2.36
C GLY A 37 -0.25 -8.63 -2.14
N ASN A 38 0.14 -9.87 -1.83
CA ASN A 38 1.55 -10.21 -1.61
C ASN A 38 2.40 -10.08 -2.89
N ALA A 39 1.89 -10.52 -4.04
CA ALA A 39 2.62 -10.45 -5.30
C ALA A 39 2.83 -9.00 -5.75
N VAL A 40 1.80 -8.15 -5.64
CA VAL A 40 1.88 -6.71 -5.95
C VAL A 40 2.80 -6.01 -4.97
N LEU A 41 2.72 -6.33 -3.67
CA LEU A 41 3.57 -5.71 -2.65
C LEU A 41 5.05 -6.04 -2.88
N LEU A 42 5.38 -7.32 -3.03
CA LEU A 42 6.76 -7.75 -3.23
C LEU A 42 7.29 -7.29 -4.59
N GLY A 43 6.51 -7.46 -5.66
CA GLY A 43 6.92 -7.04 -7.00
C GLY A 43 7.10 -5.53 -7.10
N GLY A 44 6.17 -4.75 -6.56
CA GLY A 44 6.25 -3.29 -6.53
C GLY A 44 7.43 -2.79 -5.69
N LEU A 45 7.67 -3.38 -4.52
CA LEU A 45 8.81 -3.05 -3.67
C LEU A 45 10.14 -3.35 -4.39
N THR A 46 10.29 -4.55 -4.95
CA THR A 46 11.50 -4.94 -5.68
C THR A 46 11.74 -4.02 -6.88
N PHE A 47 10.70 -3.77 -7.70
CA PHE A 47 10.80 -2.87 -8.84
C PHE A 47 11.23 -1.46 -8.42
N CYS A 48 10.58 -0.90 -7.40
CA CYS A 48 10.86 0.44 -6.91
C CYS A 48 12.31 0.58 -6.43
N ILE A 49 12.78 -0.36 -5.60
CA ILE A 49 14.15 -0.37 -5.10
C ILE A 49 15.14 -0.49 -6.25
N VAL A 50 14.94 -1.45 -7.16
CA VAL A 50 15.88 -1.70 -8.27
C VAL A 50 16.01 -0.47 -9.18
N VAL A 51 14.89 0.12 -9.60
CA VAL A 51 14.90 1.28 -10.50
C VAL A 51 15.54 2.49 -9.81
N TRP A 52 15.16 2.79 -8.57
CA TRP A 52 15.72 3.96 -7.89
C TRP A 52 17.17 3.77 -7.46
N SER A 53 17.60 2.55 -7.12
CA SER A 53 19.02 2.24 -6.93
C SER A 53 19.80 2.46 -8.22
N TYR A 54 19.30 1.96 -9.36
CA TYR A 54 19.95 2.15 -10.66
C TYR A 54 20.05 3.64 -11.03
N VAL A 55 18.97 4.40 -10.90
CA VAL A 55 18.99 5.86 -11.12
C VAL A 55 19.99 6.53 -10.18
N SER A 56 20.02 6.12 -8.91
CA SER A 56 20.88 6.78 -7.93
C SER A 56 22.37 6.53 -8.14
N THR A 57 22.77 5.41 -8.74
CA THR A 57 24.18 5.01 -8.81
C THR A 57 24.72 4.84 -10.22
N GLN A 58 23.88 4.50 -11.21
CA GLN A 58 24.33 4.05 -12.53
C GLN A 58 24.09 5.05 -13.67
N THR A 59 23.25 6.06 -13.49
CA THR A 59 22.94 7.03 -14.56
C THR A 59 23.88 8.22 -14.60
N GLY A 60 24.93 8.25 -13.77
CA GLY A 60 25.91 9.34 -13.74
C GLY A 60 25.43 10.62 -13.05
N ILE A 61 24.39 10.55 -12.21
CA ILE A 61 23.92 11.70 -11.42
C ILE A 61 25.04 12.21 -10.51
N THR A 62 25.41 13.48 -10.68
CA THR A 62 26.37 14.16 -9.82
C THR A 62 25.66 14.65 -8.56
N TRP A 63 25.78 13.90 -7.47
CA TRP A 63 25.14 14.24 -6.19
C TRP A 63 25.78 15.41 -5.45
N ASN A 64 27.04 15.75 -5.76
CA ASN A 64 27.82 16.80 -5.09
C ASN A 64 27.72 16.76 -3.55
N LEU A 65 27.88 15.56 -2.98
CA LEU A 65 27.83 15.34 -1.54
C LEU A 65 28.99 16.08 -0.85
N SER A 66 28.83 16.33 0.45
CA SER A 66 29.85 17.00 1.26
C SER A 66 31.25 16.36 1.07
N PRO A 67 32.29 17.18 0.83
CA PRO A 67 33.66 16.70 0.60
C PRO A 67 34.39 16.30 1.89
N ILE A 68 33.83 16.67 3.06
CA ILE A 68 34.45 16.47 4.38
C ILE A 68 34.67 14.97 4.61
N GLY A 69 35.93 14.59 4.89
CA GLY A 69 36.32 13.20 5.13
C GLY A 69 36.33 12.30 3.88
N LYS A 70 36.12 12.85 2.69
CA LYS A 70 36.10 12.10 1.41
C LYS A 70 37.12 12.59 0.40
N ILE A 71 37.35 13.91 0.32
CA ILE A 71 38.24 14.52 -0.66
C ILE A 71 39.42 15.18 0.08
N THR A 72 40.64 14.85 -0.35
CA THR A 72 41.86 15.54 0.11
C THR A 72 41.98 16.89 -0.61
N PRO A 73 42.04 18.03 0.10
CA PRO A 73 42.21 19.33 -0.54
C PRO A 73 43.53 19.41 -1.33
N GLN A 74 43.46 19.91 -2.56
CA GLN A 74 44.63 20.14 -3.43
C GLN A 74 44.98 21.63 -3.46
N LYS A 75 46.28 21.96 -3.43
CA LYS A 75 46.76 23.33 -3.66
C LYS A 75 46.40 23.72 -5.10
N TRP A 76 45.64 24.80 -5.26
CA TRP A 76 45.09 25.21 -6.56
C TRP A 76 45.86 26.37 -7.22
N ARG A 77 46.81 26.97 -6.50
CA ARG A 77 47.66 28.07 -6.97
C ARG A 77 49.12 27.67 -6.80
N GLU A 78 49.90 27.78 -7.86
CA GLU A 78 51.37 27.73 -7.82
C GLU A 78 51.89 29.06 -7.25
N ASP A 79 53.03 29.02 -6.55
CA ASP A 79 53.63 30.22 -5.94
C ASP A 79 54.21 31.19 -7.00
#